data_AF-A0AAD5H1X4-F1
#
_entry.id   AF-A0AAD5H1X4-F1
#
_cell.length_a   1.000
_cell.length_b   1.000
_cell.length_c   1.000
_cell.angle_alpha   90.00
_cell.angle_beta   90.00
_cell.angle_gamma   90.00
#
_symmetry.space_group_name_H-M   'P 1'
#
loop_
_entity.id
_entity.type
_entity.pdbx_description
1 polymer ?
#
loop_
_entity_poly.entity_id
_entity_poly.type
_entity_poly.pdbx_seq_one_letter_code
_entity_poly.pdbx_strand_id
1 'polypeptide(L)'
;MQEKEALTASAAGGVLKKKTLAEHLEADDETAVYAILLPSGFPLKEGTQLWKGVRLGRLLGAGAQAKVFRVARDDGSPTGKVIKINHADMASKMLNNNVVWVGMDREWEIGTQLRAALQQPDGSVPGFMKVCDCLVSSAGGKDARFCGMLMGELHGWEVYKRVQAPEFHNIHYVREMLFQVFSALDRAQRKLGFNHADLGMRNVMEHYPRLWEDLSPEEAAKARAAAGALRPGFNVNADGSRAPLGPQIEFKIIDFGLAKFSAKTAAASAGREAQDIVEQLHERLARHERIIFGSDDSPTSIEIAAIDVTQQPGCIPRVRGWLRTKLGLPMKSTLQIKRQPIQGQMPEASLASGTQDYVQAQDNWDLPTRLASVAGPTFRQACAAVAHSRRNLDSRRQAAAEAKKKRKRSPIEAMYRHWWHRKGDVFHLLLTMALVLDDRTWPDADEDLVHSFCSLVHHVTGIKMKASFAEEQPSSGGGGAGSGSSSAHNGDGAQAQQAEQAQQAQQQLVFGRRKWKHWFRRWQIRLKGHLLPHNSGLLAREALSHPFLSPGVQVPHAPVPNKLAAAFPDYGA
;
A
#
# COMPACT_ATOMS: atom_id res chain seq x y z
N MET A 1 44.58 -12.66 6.68
CA MET A 1 44.57 -13.97 5.99
C MET A 1 43.37 -14.84 6.38
N GLN A 2 42.90 -14.82 7.63
CA GLN A 2 41.73 -15.61 8.08
C GLN A 2 40.39 -15.23 7.41
N GLU A 3 40.21 -14.00 6.95
CA GLU A 3 38.99 -13.57 6.24
C GLU A 3 38.88 -14.12 4.80
N LYS A 4 40.02 -14.57 4.23
CA LYS A 4 40.06 -15.17 2.89
C LYS A 4 39.69 -16.66 2.88
N GLU A 5 39.88 -17.36 4.00
CA GLU A 5 39.51 -18.79 4.13
C GLU A 5 38.00 -18.99 4.34
N ALA A 6 37.31 -18.03 4.96
CA ALA A 6 35.85 -18.10 5.15
C ALA A 6 35.06 -18.00 3.84
N LEU A 7 35.59 -17.32 2.82
CA LEU A 7 34.95 -17.18 1.50
C LEU A 7 35.14 -18.42 0.60
N THR A 8 36.19 -19.21 0.81
CA THR A 8 36.46 -20.42 0.00
C THR A 8 35.73 -21.66 0.49
N ALA A 9 35.29 -21.73 1.76
CA ALA A 9 34.59 -22.89 2.30
C ALA A 9 33.12 -23.03 1.82
N SER A 10 32.53 -21.97 1.24
CA SER A 10 31.13 -21.98 0.77
C SER A 10 30.91 -22.57 -0.63
N ALA A 11 31.97 -22.99 -1.34
CA ALA A 11 31.87 -23.53 -2.70
C ALA A 11 31.71 -25.06 -2.77
N ALA A 12 31.73 -25.76 -1.63
CA ALA A 12 31.38 -27.17 -1.59
C ALA A 12 29.88 -27.30 -1.85
N GLY A 13 29.51 -27.77 -3.05
CA GLY A 13 28.15 -27.90 -3.57
C GLY A 13 27.24 -28.81 -2.74
N GLY A 14 26.84 -28.34 -1.57
CA GLY A 14 25.80 -28.95 -0.77
C GLY A 14 24.52 -29.02 -1.60
N VAL A 15 23.94 -30.21 -1.68
CA VAL A 15 22.63 -30.43 -2.30
C VAL A 15 21.64 -29.50 -1.62
N LEU A 16 21.23 -28.44 -2.31
CA LEU A 16 20.20 -27.51 -1.84
C LEU A 16 18.94 -28.33 -1.55
N LYS A 17 18.61 -28.50 -0.27
CA LYS A 17 17.36 -29.15 0.14
C LYS A 17 16.21 -28.38 -0.53
N LYS A 18 15.37 -29.11 -1.28
CA LYS A 18 14.15 -28.54 -1.88
C LYS A 18 13.26 -28.06 -0.74
N LYS A 19 13.16 -26.75 -0.54
CA LYS A 19 12.22 -26.17 0.42
C LYS A 19 10.80 -26.31 -0.11
N THR A 20 9.85 -26.65 0.75
CA THR A 20 8.42 -26.63 0.38
C THR A 20 7.95 -25.19 0.17
N LEU A 21 6.81 -24.99 -0.51
CA LEU A 21 6.25 -23.64 -0.63
C LEU A 21 5.85 -23.07 0.74
N ALA A 22 5.34 -23.90 1.66
CA ALA A 22 5.06 -23.49 3.02
C ALA A 22 6.33 -22.98 3.72
N GLU A 23 7.43 -23.72 3.64
CA GLU A 23 8.74 -23.30 4.15
C GLU A 23 9.26 -22.03 3.46
N HIS A 24 8.95 -21.82 2.18
CA HIS A 24 9.29 -20.58 1.47
C HIS A 24 8.46 -19.38 1.95
N LEU A 25 7.16 -19.56 2.15
CA LEU A 25 6.28 -18.51 2.66
C LEU A 25 6.66 -18.09 4.09
N GLU A 26 7.24 -19.02 4.85
CA GLU A 26 7.76 -18.82 6.20
C GLU A 26 9.20 -18.32 6.22
N ALA A 27 10.01 -18.71 5.23
CA ALA A 27 11.34 -18.17 5.05
C ALA A 27 11.19 -16.72 4.55
N ASP A 28 11.46 -15.77 5.43
CA ASP A 28 11.75 -14.39 5.02
C ASP A 28 13.13 -14.35 4.34
N ASP A 29 13.30 -15.11 3.23
CA ASP A 29 14.44 -14.94 2.34
C ASP A 29 14.33 -13.55 1.70
N GLU A 30 15.07 -12.62 2.31
CA GLU A 30 14.92 -11.19 2.14
C GLU A 30 15.23 -10.69 0.74
N THR A 31 16.02 -11.46 -0.01
CA THR A 31 16.60 -11.01 -1.27
C THR A 31 15.86 -11.54 -2.48
N ALA A 32 15.08 -12.61 -2.31
CA ALA A 32 14.49 -13.30 -3.43
C ALA A 32 13.04 -12.86 -3.68
N VAL A 33 12.72 -12.67 -4.96
CA VAL A 33 11.36 -12.42 -5.46
C VAL A 33 11.00 -13.62 -6.32
N TYR A 34 9.88 -14.27 -6.02
CA TYR A 34 9.45 -15.48 -6.71
C TYR A 34 8.23 -15.18 -7.60
N ALA A 35 8.10 -15.97 -8.66
CA ALA A 35 6.88 -16.06 -9.46
C ALA A 35 6.18 -17.37 -9.10
N ILE A 36 5.02 -17.28 -8.46
CA ILE A 36 4.26 -18.44 -8.01
C ILE A 36 3.16 -18.76 -9.03
N LEU A 37 3.27 -19.93 -9.64
CA LEU A 37 2.28 -20.42 -10.61
C LEU A 37 1.02 -20.91 -9.89
N LEU A 38 -0.10 -20.25 -10.18
CA LEU A 38 -1.44 -20.68 -9.80
C LEU A 38 -1.96 -21.73 -10.80
N PRO A 39 -2.64 -22.78 -10.32
CA PRO A 39 -3.24 -23.78 -11.19
C PRO A 39 -4.25 -23.14 -12.16
N SER A 40 -4.35 -23.66 -13.39
CA SER A 40 -5.35 -23.17 -14.34
C SER A 40 -6.76 -23.46 -13.82
N GLY A 41 -7.65 -22.46 -13.86
CA GLY A 41 -9.05 -22.63 -13.47
C GLY A 41 -9.30 -22.78 -11.97
N PHE A 42 -8.31 -22.50 -11.11
CA PHE A 42 -8.49 -22.63 -9.66
C PHE A 42 -9.64 -21.74 -9.13
N PRO A 43 -10.51 -22.27 -8.25
CA PRO A 43 -11.61 -21.49 -7.72
C PRO A 43 -11.12 -20.46 -6.69
N LEU A 44 -11.51 -19.21 -6.86
CA LEU A 44 -11.23 -18.12 -5.90
C LEU A 44 -12.25 -18.14 -4.74
N LYS A 45 -12.20 -19.20 -3.92
CA LYS A 45 -13.08 -19.41 -2.76
C LYS A 45 -12.25 -19.72 -1.51
N GLU A 46 -12.75 -19.27 -0.35
CA GLU A 46 -12.16 -19.61 0.96
C GLU A 46 -12.09 -21.15 1.14
N GLY A 47 -11.05 -21.63 1.81
CA GLY A 47 -10.75 -23.05 2.03
C GLY A 47 -10.08 -23.77 0.86
N THR A 48 -10.04 -23.16 -0.33
CA THR A 48 -9.44 -23.77 -1.53
C THR A 48 -7.95 -24.00 -1.32
N GLN A 49 -7.50 -25.23 -1.51
CA GLN A 49 -6.08 -25.55 -1.49
C GLN A 49 -5.41 -24.97 -2.75
N LEU A 50 -4.42 -24.11 -2.53
CA LEU A 50 -3.64 -23.52 -3.61
C LEU A 50 -2.46 -24.43 -3.97
N TRP A 51 -1.80 -24.94 -2.94
CA TRP A 51 -0.65 -25.85 -3.02
C TRP A 51 -0.66 -26.78 -1.79
N LYS A 52 0.13 -27.85 -1.81
CA LYS A 52 0.28 -28.75 -0.65
C LYS A 52 0.71 -27.93 0.59
N GLY A 53 -0.05 -28.01 1.68
CA GLY A 53 0.20 -27.25 2.90
C GLY A 53 -0.40 -25.84 2.94
N VAL A 54 -0.95 -25.31 1.84
CA VAL A 54 -1.33 -23.89 1.72
C VAL A 54 -2.72 -23.72 1.08
N ARG A 55 -3.58 -22.93 1.73
CA ARG A 55 -4.96 -22.67 1.33
C ARG A 55 -5.27 -21.18 1.26
N LEU A 56 -6.28 -20.84 0.45
CA LEU A 56 -6.99 -19.57 0.59
C LEU A 56 -7.74 -19.59 1.92
N GLY A 57 -7.34 -18.75 2.85
CA GLY A 57 -8.08 -18.51 4.09
C GLY A 57 -9.24 -17.55 3.87
N ARG A 58 -9.54 -16.78 4.93
CA ARG A 58 -10.62 -15.80 4.95
C ARG A 58 -10.44 -14.69 3.89
N LEU A 59 -11.52 -14.31 3.22
CA LEU A 59 -11.61 -13.11 2.39
C LEU A 59 -11.56 -11.88 3.30
N LEU A 60 -10.52 -11.06 3.11
CA LEU A 60 -10.30 -9.84 3.89
C LEU A 60 -10.95 -8.62 3.23
N GLY A 61 -11.06 -8.63 1.89
CA GLY A 61 -11.71 -7.55 1.16
C GLY A 61 -11.78 -7.80 -0.34
N ALA A 62 -12.67 -7.06 -1.00
CA ALA A 62 -12.78 -7.04 -2.45
C ALA A 62 -12.87 -5.58 -2.93
N GLY A 63 -11.93 -5.20 -3.79
CA GLY A 63 -11.95 -3.91 -4.48
C GLY A 63 -12.48 -4.05 -5.91
N ALA A 64 -12.44 -2.96 -6.66
CA ALA A 64 -12.84 -2.97 -8.07
C ALA A 64 -11.95 -3.85 -8.96
N GLN A 65 -10.67 -4.01 -8.61
CA GLN A 65 -9.68 -4.74 -9.43
C GLN A 65 -9.37 -6.14 -8.92
N ALA A 66 -9.42 -6.36 -7.60
CA ALA A 66 -8.90 -7.56 -6.98
C ALA A 66 -9.67 -7.97 -5.71
N LYS A 67 -9.53 -9.26 -5.35
CA LYS A 67 -9.89 -9.80 -4.05
C LYS A 67 -8.63 -10.05 -3.23
N VAL A 68 -8.72 -9.85 -1.93
CA VAL A 68 -7.64 -10.07 -0.97
C VAL A 68 -8.06 -11.18 -0.03
N PHE A 69 -7.32 -12.28 -0.03
CA PHE A 69 -7.53 -13.39 0.91
C PHE A 69 -6.34 -13.50 1.86
N ARG A 70 -6.58 -13.92 3.09
CA ARG A 70 -5.54 -14.42 3.99
C ARG A 70 -4.97 -15.71 3.41
N VAL A 71 -3.67 -15.94 3.52
CA VAL A 71 -3.06 -17.24 3.20
C VAL A 71 -2.95 -18.05 4.49
N ALA A 72 -3.56 -19.23 4.49
CA ALA A 72 -3.60 -20.12 5.64
C ALA A 72 -2.86 -21.43 5.35
N ARG A 73 -2.36 -22.07 6.40
CA ARG A 73 -1.87 -23.45 6.33
C ARG A 73 -3.05 -24.42 6.21
N ASP A 74 -2.75 -25.70 5.96
CA ASP A 74 -3.77 -26.76 5.90
C ASP A 74 -4.56 -26.91 7.22
N ASP A 75 -3.96 -26.57 8.37
CA ASP A 75 -4.62 -26.56 9.69
C ASP A 75 -5.46 -25.29 9.94
N GLY A 76 -5.51 -24.36 8.98
CA GLY A 76 -6.22 -23.09 9.09
C GLY A 76 -5.44 -21.97 9.78
N SER A 77 -4.25 -22.24 10.32
CA SER A 77 -3.41 -21.21 10.96
C SER A 77 -2.91 -20.18 9.94
N PRO A 78 -2.79 -18.90 10.33
CA PRO A 78 -2.32 -17.84 9.44
C PRO A 78 -0.82 -18.02 9.12
N THR A 79 -0.45 -17.71 7.88
CA THR A 79 0.97 -17.63 7.45
C THR A 79 1.57 -16.23 7.67
N GLY A 80 0.76 -15.25 8.09
CA GLY A 80 1.16 -13.84 8.11
C GLY A 80 1.27 -13.21 6.72
N LYS A 81 0.77 -13.88 5.68
CA LYS A 81 0.72 -13.38 4.30
C LYS A 81 -0.71 -13.28 3.80
N VAL A 82 -0.93 -12.39 2.84
CA VAL A 82 -2.19 -12.21 2.12
C VAL A 82 -1.94 -12.28 0.62
N ILE A 83 -2.95 -12.73 -0.11
CA ILE A 83 -2.90 -12.92 -1.56
C ILE A 83 -3.91 -11.96 -2.20
N LYS A 84 -3.43 -11.05 -3.06
CA LYS A 84 -4.26 -10.11 -3.83
C LYS A 84 -4.34 -10.62 -5.27
N ILE A 85 -5.53 -11.02 -5.71
CA ILE A 85 -5.75 -11.67 -6.99
C ILE A 85 -6.75 -10.87 -7.82
N ASN A 86 -6.43 -10.62 -9.09
CA ASN A 86 -7.30 -9.94 -10.03
C ASN A 86 -8.63 -10.70 -10.20
N HIS A 87 -9.75 -9.97 -10.34
CA HIS A 87 -10.98 -10.64 -10.76
C HIS A 87 -10.80 -11.18 -12.19
N ALA A 88 -11.37 -12.36 -12.43
CA ALA A 88 -11.38 -12.99 -13.76
C ALA A 88 -12.46 -12.42 -14.69
N ASP A 89 -13.34 -11.55 -14.18
CA ASP A 89 -14.50 -11.02 -14.89
C ASP A 89 -14.11 -10.00 -15.96
N MET A 90 -15.02 -9.80 -16.92
CA MET A 90 -14.77 -8.93 -18.08
C MET A 90 -14.59 -7.46 -17.67
N ALA A 91 -15.29 -7.02 -16.63
CA ALA A 91 -15.16 -5.67 -16.07
C ALA A 91 -13.75 -5.44 -15.52
N SER A 92 -13.19 -6.39 -14.77
CA SER A 92 -11.79 -6.34 -14.34
C SER A 92 -10.83 -6.37 -15.51
N LYS A 93 -11.09 -7.15 -16.58
CA LYS A 93 -10.23 -7.13 -17.78
C LYS A 93 -10.20 -5.76 -18.45
N MET A 94 -11.30 -5.00 -18.43
CA MET A 94 -11.32 -3.62 -18.93
C MET A 94 -10.58 -2.66 -18.01
N LEU A 95 -10.75 -2.78 -16.69
CA LEU A 95 -10.11 -1.91 -15.71
C LEU A 95 -8.60 -2.21 -15.56
N ASN A 96 -8.20 -3.47 -15.60
CA ASN A 96 -6.79 -3.91 -15.54
C ASN A 96 -6.07 -3.82 -16.89
N ASN A 97 -6.67 -3.16 -17.89
CA ASN A 97 -5.97 -2.83 -19.10
C ASN A 97 -5.03 -1.65 -18.81
N ASN A 98 -3.72 -1.85 -18.97
CA ASN A 98 -2.68 -0.81 -18.85
C ASN A 98 -2.90 0.42 -19.75
N VAL A 99 -3.86 0.36 -20.68
CA VAL A 99 -4.32 1.50 -21.49
C VAL A 99 -5.34 2.37 -20.75
N VAL A 100 -6.17 1.79 -19.88
CA VAL A 100 -7.29 2.46 -19.21
C VAL A 100 -6.94 2.83 -17.77
N TRP A 101 -6.25 1.94 -17.05
CA TRP A 101 -5.85 2.14 -15.66
C TRP A 101 -4.47 1.56 -15.39
N VAL A 102 -3.89 1.86 -14.22
CA VAL A 102 -2.62 1.24 -13.84
C VAL A 102 -2.86 -0.20 -13.42
N GLY A 103 -2.17 -1.12 -14.10
CA GLY A 103 -2.19 -2.54 -13.77
C GLY A 103 -1.54 -2.84 -12.43
N MET A 104 -2.03 -3.88 -11.80
CA MET A 104 -1.55 -4.40 -10.52
C MET A 104 -0.12 -4.97 -10.59
N ASP A 105 0.36 -5.29 -11.80
CA ASP A 105 1.76 -5.64 -12.09
C ASP A 105 2.72 -4.50 -11.73
N ARG A 106 2.34 -3.25 -12.04
CA ARG A 106 3.12 -2.07 -11.66
C ARG A 106 3.11 -1.83 -10.16
N GLU A 107 1.98 -2.04 -9.50
CA GLU A 107 1.90 -1.95 -8.03
C GLU A 107 2.87 -2.94 -7.38
N TRP A 108 2.91 -4.18 -7.88
CA TRP A 108 3.86 -5.20 -7.43
C TRP A 108 5.32 -4.80 -7.68
N GLU A 109 5.63 -4.30 -8.88
CA GLU A 109 6.98 -3.85 -9.24
C GLU A 109 7.47 -2.70 -8.33
N ILE A 110 6.62 -1.70 -8.05
CA ILE A 110 6.97 -0.62 -7.12
C ILE A 110 7.15 -1.16 -5.69
N GLY A 111 6.26 -2.03 -5.23
CA GLY A 111 6.31 -2.61 -3.89
C GLY A 111 7.57 -3.46 -3.65
N THR A 112 7.98 -4.25 -4.64
CA THR A 112 9.21 -5.06 -4.57
C THR A 112 10.47 -4.20 -4.58
N GLN A 113 10.49 -3.10 -5.34
CA GLN A 113 11.60 -2.13 -5.32
C GLN A 113 11.69 -1.39 -3.97
N LEU A 114 10.55 -0.99 -3.41
CA LEU A 114 10.49 -0.43 -2.05
C LEU A 114 11.04 -1.41 -1.02
N ARG A 115 10.59 -2.67 -1.07
CA ARG A 115 11.10 -3.73 -0.20
C ARG A 115 12.61 -3.87 -0.33
N ALA A 116 13.13 -4.07 -1.54
CA ALA A 116 14.56 -4.27 -1.78
C ALA A 116 15.44 -3.11 -1.25
N ALA A 117 14.95 -1.88 -1.26
CA ALA A 117 15.70 -0.72 -0.81
C ALA A 117 15.53 -0.35 0.67
N LEU A 118 14.39 -0.70 1.28
CA LEU A 118 13.97 -0.23 2.60
C LEU A 118 13.87 -1.34 3.64
N GLN A 119 13.89 -2.60 3.24
CA GLN A 119 13.80 -3.73 4.14
C GLN A 119 14.95 -3.70 5.16
N GLN A 120 14.60 -3.94 6.42
CA GLN A 120 15.55 -4.09 7.51
C GLN A 120 15.96 -5.57 7.63
N PRO A 121 17.05 -5.90 8.36
CA PRO A 121 17.53 -7.28 8.51
C PRO A 121 16.56 -8.25 9.19
N ASP A 122 15.50 -7.72 9.81
CA ASP A 122 14.43 -8.49 10.46
C ASP A 122 13.26 -8.81 9.53
N GLY A 123 13.40 -8.58 8.22
CA GLY A 123 12.34 -8.79 7.26
C GLY A 123 11.35 -7.63 7.12
N SER A 124 11.39 -6.64 8.00
CA SER A 124 10.38 -5.59 8.08
C SER A 124 10.61 -4.49 7.02
N VAL A 125 9.51 -3.86 6.59
CA VAL A 125 9.57 -2.65 5.74
C VAL A 125 8.87 -1.51 6.49
N PRO A 126 9.59 -0.79 7.38
CA PRO A 126 8.97 0.22 8.24
C PRO A 126 8.25 1.30 7.45
N GLY A 127 6.96 1.48 7.72
CA GLY A 127 6.09 2.46 7.08
C GLY A 127 5.49 2.07 5.72
N PHE A 128 5.79 0.89 5.17
CA PHE A 128 5.22 0.42 3.90
C PHE A 128 4.68 -1.01 4.03
N MET A 129 3.60 -1.31 3.32
CA MET A 129 3.15 -2.70 3.16
C MET A 129 4.23 -3.53 2.46
N LYS A 130 4.60 -4.68 3.04
CA LYS A 130 5.57 -5.61 2.44
C LYS A 130 4.94 -6.29 1.23
N VAL A 131 5.45 -6.03 0.04
CA VAL A 131 5.08 -6.77 -1.18
C VAL A 131 6.11 -7.87 -1.41
N CYS A 132 5.62 -9.10 -1.61
CA CYS A 132 6.45 -10.29 -1.73
C CYS A 132 6.48 -10.75 -3.20
N ASP A 133 5.90 -11.92 -3.45
CA ASP A 133 6.01 -12.64 -4.71
C ASP A 133 4.93 -12.22 -5.71
N CYS A 134 5.18 -12.38 -7.00
CA CYS A 134 4.13 -12.26 -8.01
C CYS A 134 3.42 -13.58 -8.19
N LEU A 135 2.16 -13.50 -8.60
CA LEU A 135 1.33 -14.65 -8.91
C LEU A 135 1.06 -14.66 -10.40
N VAL A 136 1.24 -15.82 -11.01
CA VAL A 136 1.09 -16.02 -12.44
C VAL A 136 0.13 -17.17 -12.69
N SER A 137 -0.75 -17.08 -13.68
CA SER A 137 -1.64 -18.17 -14.06
C SER A 137 -1.29 -18.66 -15.46
N SER A 138 -1.30 -19.98 -15.65
CA SER A 138 -1.17 -20.58 -16.99
C SER A 138 -2.51 -20.46 -17.71
N ALA A 139 -2.60 -19.53 -18.65
CA ALA A 139 -3.82 -19.33 -19.45
C ALA A 139 -3.85 -20.38 -20.58
N GLY A 140 -4.26 -21.61 -20.27
CA GLY A 140 -4.39 -22.68 -21.27
C GLY A 140 -3.05 -23.16 -21.84
N GLY A 141 -2.00 -23.19 -21.01
CA GLY A 141 -0.74 -23.89 -21.33
C GLY A 141 0.22 -23.18 -22.29
N LYS A 142 -0.14 -22.02 -22.86
CA LYS A 142 0.72 -21.33 -23.84
C LYS A 142 1.53 -20.16 -23.27
N ASP A 143 0.95 -19.37 -22.37
CA ASP A 143 1.65 -18.25 -21.73
C ASP A 143 1.19 -18.11 -20.27
N ALA A 144 2.14 -17.90 -19.35
CA ALA A 144 1.77 -17.48 -18.01
C ALA A 144 1.55 -15.97 -17.94
N ARG A 145 0.50 -15.56 -17.23
CA ARG A 145 0.08 -14.17 -17.11
C ARG A 145 0.06 -13.74 -15.66
N PHE A 146 0.55 -12.53 -15.39
CA PHE A 146 0.39 -11.92 -14.08
C PHE A 146 -1.10 -11.88 -13.70
N CYS A 147 -1.43 -12.41 -12.54
CA CYS A 147 -2.79 -12.50 -12.04
C CYS A 147 -2.95 -11.98 -10.61
N GLY A 148 -1.84 -11.67 -9.93
CA GLY A 148 -1.87 -11.43 -8.50
C GLY A 148 -0.52 -11.10 -7.89
N MET A 149 -0.53 -10.79 -6.60
CA MET A 149 0.68 -10.67 -5.79
C MET A 149 0.45 -11.21 -4.37
N LEU A 150 1.52 -11.66 -3.74
CA LEU A 150 1.58 -11.99 -2.33
C LEU A 150 2.09 -10.78 -1.54
N MET A 151 1.51 -10.51 -0.38
CA MET A 151 1.87 -9.37 0.47
C MET A 151 1.94 -9.81 1.94
N GLY A 152 2.61 -9.03 2.78
CA GLY A 152 2.54 -9.20 4.23
C GLY A 152 1.14 -8.87 4.75
N GLU A 153 0.66 -9.65 5.71
CA GLU A 153 -0.60 -9.39 6.37
C GLU A 153 -0.52 -8.12 7.24
N LEU A 154 -1.53 -7.26 7.13
CA LEU A 154 -1.67 -6.08 7.97
C LEU A 154 -2.85 -6.26 8.93
N HIS A 155 -2.56 -6.31 10.22
CA HIS A 155 -3.57 -6.34 11.27
C HIS A 155 -3.98 -4.92 11.66
N GLY A 156 -5.17 -4.47 11.26
CA GLY A 156 -5.70 -3.17 11.65
C GLY A 156 -6.71 -2.63 10.65
N TRP A 157 -6.77 -1.31 10.51
CA TRP A 157 -7.82 -0.63 9.77
C TRP A 157 -7.28 0.50 8.89
N GLU A 158 -8.05 0.88 7.87
CA GLU A 158 -7.74 2.08 7.10
C GLU A 158 -7.90 3.32 8.00
N VAL A 159 -6.89 4.20 8.02
CA VAL A 159 -6.87 5.40 8.90
C VAL A 159 -8.11 6.25 8.70
N TYR A 160 -8.59 6.40 7.46
CA TYR A 160 -9.79 7.19 7.20
C TYR A 160 -11.02 6.66 7.96
N LYS A 161 -11.15 5.34 8.16
CA LYS A 161 -12.31 4.77 8.87
C LYS A 161 -12.33 5.22 10.32
N ARG A 162 -11.17 5.41 10.94
CA ARG A 162 -11.04 5.88 12.32
C ARG A 162 -11.25 7.39 12.37
N VAL A 163 -10.52 8.15 11.56
CA VAL A 163 -10.54 9.62 11.59
C VAL A 163 -11.88 10.21 11.12
N GLN A 164 -12.67 9.48 10.31
CA GLN A 164 -13.97 9.92 9.83
C GLN A 164 -15.09 9.79 10.88
N ALA A 165 -14.89 9.01 11.94
CA ALA A 165 -15.84 8.93 13.05
C ALA A 165 -16.19 10.34 13.57
N PRO A 166 -17.47 10.69 13.72
CA PRO A 166 -17.88 11.96 14.30
C PRO A 166 -17.22 12.24 15.66
N GLU A 167 -17.09 11.20 16.48
CA GLU A 167 -16.53 11.19 17.82
C GLU A 167 -15.00 11.20 17.86
N PHE A 168 -14.29 11.22 16.73
CA PHE A 168 -12.83 11.30 16.72
C PHE A 168 -12.32 12.69 17.14
N HIS A 169 -11.54 12.76 18.23
CA HIS A 169 -10.94 14.00 18.76
C HIS A 169 -9.52 13.78 19.32
N ASN A 170 -8.78 12.81 18.81
CA ASN A 170 -7.43 12.47 19.28
C ASN A 170 -6.34 13.06 18.37
N ILE A 171 -5.80 14.24 18.74
CA ILE A 171 -4.76 14.90 17.95
C ILE A 171 -3.41 14.18 18.02
N HIS A 172 -3.13 13.49 19.13
CA HIS A 172 -1.90 12.71 19.33
C HIS A 172 -1.81 11.54 18.34
N TYR A 173 -2.95 10.88 18.05
CA TYR A 173 -3.06 9.89 16.98
C TYR A 173 -2.72 10.49 15.61
N VAL A 174 -3.25 11.67 15.28
CA VAL A 174 -2.97 12.35 14.01
C VAL A 174 -1.49 12.70 13.92
N ARG A 175 -0.90 13.21 15.00
CA ARG A 175 0.52 13.56 15.09
C ARG A 175 1.41 12.36 14.84
N GLU A 176 1.17 11.26 15.54
CA GLU A 176 1.96 10.03 15.41
C GLU A 176 1.82 9.41 14.02
N MET A 177 0.61 9.39 13.47
CA MET A 177 0.36 8.91 12.11
C MET A 177 1.17 9.72 11.09
N LEU A 178 1.09 11.06 11.14
CA LEU A 178 1.82 11.92 10.23
C LEU A 178 3.33 11.79 10.42
N PHE A 179 3.81 11.69 11.66
CA PHE A 179 5.22 11.51 11.96
C PHE A 179 5.77 10.21 11.33
N GLN A 180 5.11 9.07 11.55
CA GLN A 180 5.54 7.79 11.01
C GLN A 180 5.45 7.76 9.48
N VAL A 181 4.34 8.25 8.90
CA VAL A 181 4.14 8.29 7.44
C VAL A 181 5.16 9.19 6.77
N PHE A 182 5.40 10.40 7.28
CA PHE A 182 6.40 11.31 6.70
C PHE A 182 7.82 10.82 6.90
N SER A 183 8.12 10.17 8.03
CA SER A 183 9.43 9.51 8.22
C SER A 183 9.65 8.38 7.20
N ALA A 184 8.62 7.60 6.90
CA ALA A 184 8.67 6.56 5.87
C ALA A 184 8.86 7.14 4.47
N LEU A 185 8.09 8.18 4.13
CA LEU A 185 8.23 8.89 2.86
C LEU A 185 9.61 9.52 2.70
N ASP A 186 10.17 10.16 3.72
CA ASP A 186 11.50 10.75 3.63
C ASP A 186 12.55 9.70 3.27
N ARG A 187 12.57 8.56 3.99
CA ARG A 187 13.47 7.44 3.66
C ARG A 187 13.31 6.96 2.22
N ALA A 188 12.08 6.80 1.75
CA ALA A 188 11.80 6.33 0.38
C ALA A 188 12.11 7.39 -0.68
N GLN A 189 11.83 8.66 -0.42
CA GLN A 189 12.14 9.80 -1.28
C GLN A 189 13.66 9.96 -1.44
N ARG A 190 14.41 9.87 -0.33
CA ARG A 190 15.87 9.93 -0.35
C ARG A 190 16.50 8.74 -1.05
N LYS A 191 16.03 7.51 -0.82
CA LYS A 191 16.66 6.32 -1.42
C LYS A 191 16.25 6.09 -2.88
N LEU A 192 15.01 6.40 -3.23
CA LEU A 192 14.42 5.97 -4.51
C LEU A 192 13.78 7.11 -5.31
N GLY A 193 13.69 8.32 -4.74
CA GLY A 193 12.83 9.36 -5.30
C GLY A 193 11.36 8.94 -5.34
N PHE A 194 10.93 8.10 -4.40
CA PHE A 194 9.57 7.58 -4.35
C PHE A 194 8.54 8.71 -4.24
N ASN A 195 7.48 8.61 -5.03
CA ASN A 195 6.32 9.48 -4.99
C ASN A 195 5.08 8.62 -5.17
N HIS A 196 4.21 8.58 -4.17
CA HIS A 196 3.00 7.78 -4.19
C HIS A 196 1.98 8.30 -5.23
N ALA A 197 1.96 9.61 -5.44
CA ALA A 197 1.10 10.35 -6.38
C ALA A 197 -0.40 10.34 -6.06
N ASP A 198 -0.81 9.59 -5.04
CA ASP A 198 -2.20 9.47 -4.57
C ASP A 198 -2.25 9.17 -3.06
N LEU A 199 -1.34 9.74 -2.28
CA LEU A 199 -1.29 9.48 -0.84
C LEU A 199 -2.40 10.26 -0.13
N GLY A 200 -3.53 9.60 0.14
CA GLY A 200 -4.56 10.07 1.06
C GLY A 200 -4.74 9.11 2.25
N MET A 201 -5.58 9.48 3.22
CA MET A 201 -5.86 8.61 4.38
C MET A 201 -6.45 7.22 4.05
N ARG A 202 -6.92 6.99 2.81
CA ARG A 202 -7.37 5.67 2.33
C ARG A 202 -6.20 4.74 2.03
N ASN A 203 -5.05 5.31 1.69
CA ASN A 203 -3.83 4.60 1.33
C ASN A 203 -2.83 4.60 2.50
N VAL A 204 -3.34 4.80 3.73
CA VAL A 204 -2.62 4.62 4.99
C VAL A 204 -3.45 3.68 5.86
N MET A 205 -2.81 2.60 6.30
CA MET A 205 -3.39 1.60 7.17
C MET A 205 -2.71 1.64 8.53
N GLU A 206 -3.50 1.65 9.61
CA GLU A 206 -2.97 1.35 10.92
C GLU A 206 -2.70 -0.15 11.04
N HIS A 207 -1.58 -0.50 11.62
CA HIS A 207 -1.08 -1.86 11.70
C HIS A 207 -0.56 -2.14 13.12
N TYR A 208 -0.92 -3.30 13.66
CA TYR A 208 -0.45 -3.79 14.94
C TYR A 208 0.43 -5.02 14.68
N PRO A 209 1.77 -4.90 14.76
CA PRO A 209 2.68 -6.03 14.54
C PRO A 209 2.50 -7.17 15.54
N ARG A 210 1.97 -6.84 16.72
CA ARG A 210 1.60 -7.78 17.78
C ARG A 210 0.20 -7.45 18.26
N LEU A 211 -0.64 -8.46 18.45
CA LEU A 211 -1.97 -8.29 19.01
C LEU A 211 -1.95 -8.52 20.52
N TRP A 212 -2.95 -7.99 21.23
CA TRP A 212 -3.11 -8.28 22.66
C TRP A 212 -3.30 -9.76 22.95
N GLU A 213 -3.97 -10.47 22.03
CA GLU A 213 -4.22 -11.91 22.09
C GLU A 213 -2.92 -12.73 21.99
N ASP A 214 -1.87 -12.17 21.41
CA ASP A 214 -0.56 -12.82 21.26
C ASP A 214 0.33 -12.64 22.51
N LEU A 215 -0.06 -11.79 23.46
CA LEU A 215 0.72 -11.51 24.67
C LEU A 215 0.25 -12.35 25.84
N SER A 216 1.19 -12.74 26.71
CA SER A 216 0.82 -13.26 28.02
C SER A 216 0.06 -12.19 28.83
N PRO A 217 -0.84 -12.58 29.77
CA PRO A 217 -1.58 -11.63 30.59
C PRO A 217 -0.68 -10.62 31.33
N GLU A 218 0.50 -11.05 31.78
CA GLU A 218 1.49 -10.19 32.45
C GLU A 218 2.11 -9.16 31.50
N GLU A 219 2.50 -9.58 30.29
CA GLU A 219 3.02 -8.67 29.25
C GLU A 219 1.96 -7.67 28.80
N ALA A 220 0.71 -8.12 28.64
CA ALA A 220 -0.40 -7.26 28.27
C ALA A 220 -0.67 -6.20 29.36
N ALA A 221 -0.68 -6.59 30.64
CA ALA A 221 -0.84 -5.68 31.76
C ALA A 221 0.31 -4.67 31.82
N LYS A 222 1.56 -5.12 31.69
CA LYS A 222 2.75 -4.26 31.65
C LYS A 222 2.71 -3.28 30.48
N ALA A 223 2.33 -3.74 29.29
CA ALA A 223 2.25 -2.90 28.10
C ALA A 223 1.08 -1.90 28.18
N ARG A 224 -0.03 -2.24 28.83
CA ARG A 224 -1.13 -1.30 29.14
C ARG A 224 -0.69 -0.25 30.15
N ALA A 225 -0.01 -0.65 31.22
CA ALA A 225 0.53 0.28 32.22
C ALA A 225 1.57 1.22 31.60
N ALA A 226 2.44 0.71 30.72
CA ALA A 226 3.44 1.49 30.01
C ALA A 226 2.84 2.41 28.93
N ALA A 227 1.66 2.09 28.39
CA ALA A 227 1.04 2.93 27.39
C ALA A 227 0.64 4.30 27.97
N GLY A 228 0.15 4.36 29.21
CA GLY A 228 -0.34 5.61 29.81
C GLY A 228 -1.55 6.21 29.06
N ALA A 229 -2.11 7.31 29.59
CA ALA A 229 -3.32 7.94 29.06
C ALA A 229 -3.11 8.77 27.77
N LEU A 230 -1.86 9.13 27.44
CA LEU A 230 -1.55 10.05 26.34
C LEU A 230 -1.03 9.34 25.08
N ARG A 231 -1.09 8.01 25.01
CA ARG A 231 -0.51 7.31 23.86
C ARG A 231 -1.39 7.42 22.62
N PRO A 232 -0.80 7.79 21.46
CA PRO A 232 -1.48 7.75 20.18
C PRO A 232 -2.20 6.41 19.94
N GLY A 233 -3.50 6.46 19.66
CA GLY A 233 -4.33 5.28 19.36
C GLY A 233 -4.91 4.53 20.56
N PHE A 234 -4.62 4.96 21.80
CA PHE A 234 -5.20 4.38 23.01
C PHE A 234 -6.44 5.12 23.52
N ASN A 235 -6.61 6.41 23.19
CA ASN A 235 -7.85 7.12 23.47
C ASN A 235 -8.86 6.72 22.41
N VAL A 236 -9.83 5.93 22.88
CA VAL A 236 -10.86 5.27 22.10
C VAL A 236 -11.73 6.33 21.42
N ASN A 237 -12.46 5.94 20.38
CA ASN A 237 -13.67 6.68 20.02
C ASN A 237 -14.53 6.85 21.31
N ALA A 238 -15.28 7.94 21.44
CA ALA A 238 -16.12 8.17 22.64
C ALA A 238 -17.10 7.01 22.95
N ASP A 239 -17.33 6.11 21.99
CA ASP A 239 -18.19 4.93 22.10
C ASP A 239 -17.46 3.62 22.45
N GLY A 240 -16.15 3.63 22.69
CA GLY A 240 -15.41 2.40 23.02
C GLY A 240 -15.09 1.48 21.83
N SER A 241 -15.62 1.73 20.63
CA SER A 241 -15.70 0.73 19.54
C SER A 241 -14.37 0.37 18.86
N ARG A 242 -13.30 1.12 19.12
CA ARG A 242 -12.01 0.95 18.43
C ARG A 242 -10.81 1.04 19.35
N ALA A 243 -10.83 0.23 20.40
CA ALA A 243 -9.64 -0.01 21.21
C ALA A 243 -8.44 -0.44 20.32
N PRO A 244 -7.19 -0.11 20.71
CA PRO A 244 -6.02 -0.58 19.99
C PRO A 244 -5.99 -2.11 19.99
N LEU A 245 -5.68 -2.73 18.84
CA LEU A 245 -5.60 -4.20 18.75
C LEU A 245 -4.34 -4.77 19.41
N GLY A 246 -3.36 -3.92 19.73
CA GLY A 246 -2.09 -4.35 20.29
C GLY A 246 -1.32 -3.24 20.99
N PRO A 247 -0.18 -3.59 21.60
CA PRO A 247 0.65 -2.67 22.38
C PRO A 247 1.42 -1.67 21.54
N GLN A 248 1.52 -1.87 20.23
CA GLN A 248 2.30 -1.05 19.32
C GLN A 248 1.50 -0.78 18.06
N ILE A 249 1.39 0.49 17.69
CA ILE A 249 0.77 0.94 16.46
C ILE A 249 1.83 1.39 15.47
N GLU A 250 1.71 0.89 14.25
CA GLU A 250 2.46 1.34 13.08
C GLU A 250 1.51 1.89 12.03
N PHE A 251 1.96 2.84 11.23
CA PHE A 251 1.22 3.34 10.07
C PHE A 251 1.93 2.93 8.79
N LYS A 252 1.24 2.14 7.96
CA LYS A 252 1.77 1.59 6.71
C LYS A 252 1.11 2.27 5.52
N ILE A 253 1.93 2.74 4.59
CA ILE A 253 1.51 3.20 3.28
C ILE A 253 1.19 1.96 2.43
N ILE A 254 0.02 1.97 1.79
CA ILE A 254 -0.51 0.87 0.97
C ILE A 254 -0.93 1.37 -0.41
N ASP A 255 -1.23 0.46 -1.34
CA ASP A 255 -1.70 0.77 -2.71
C ASP A 255 -0.74 1.63 -3.54
N PHE A 256 0.24 0.97 -4.16
CA PHE A 256 1.25 1.63 -4.98
C PHE A 256 0.86 1.79 -6.45
N GLY A 257 -0.43 1.64 -6.80
CA GLY A 257 -0.88 1.63 -8.20
C GLY A 257 -0.51 2.92 -8.96
N LEU A 258 -0.56 4.09 -8.33
CA LEU A 258 -0.19 5.36 -8.97
C LEU A 258 1.26 5.80 -8.70
N ALA A 259 1.96 5.07 -7.85
CA ALA A 259 3.28 5.43 -7.37
C ALA A 259 4.34 5.36 -8.48
N LYS A 260 5.41 6.14 -8.31
CA LYS A 260 6.52 6.24 -9.25
C LYS A 260 7.81 6.60 -8.52
N PHE A 261 8.93 6.29 -9.16
CA PHE A 261 10.24 6.81 -8.77
C PHE A 261 10.58 8.02 -9.62
N SER A 262 11.24 9.01 -9.04
CA SER A 262 11.61 10.25 -9.71
C SER A 262 13.00 10.70 -9.29
N ALA A 263 13.93 10.72 -10.23
CA ALA A 263 15.27 11.26 -10.01
C ALA A 263 15.24 12.70 -9.49
N LYS A 264 14.25 13.51 -9.93
CA LYS A 264 14.07 14.88 -9.40
C LYS A 264 13.72 14.87 -7.92
N THR A 265 12.81 14.00 -7.48
CA THR A 265 12.47 13.87 -6.05
C THR A 265 13.67 13.35 -5.26
N ALA A 266 14.37 12.34 -5.79
CA ALA A 266 15.59 11.80 -5.18
C ALA A 266 16.64 12.89 -4.95
N ALA A 267 16.94 13.65 -6.01
CA ALA A 267 17.89 14.76 -5.98
C ALA A 267 17.47 15.87 -5.02
N ALA A 268 16.17 16.20 -4.96
CA ALA A 268 15.66 17.20 -4.03
C ALA A 268 15.73 16.74 -2.56
N SER A 269 15.55 15.45 -2.30
CA SER A 269 15.52 14.91 -0.93
C SER A 269 16.91 14.59 -0.36
N ALA A 270 17.84 14.11 -1.18
CA ALA A 270 19.15 13.62 -0.73
C ALA A 270 20.35 14.08 -1.57
N GLY A 271 20.15 14.95 -2.56
CA GLY A 271 21.25 15.41 -3.41
C GLY A 271 21.75 14.31 -4.37
N ARG A 272 23.06 14.30 -4.67
CA ARG A 272 23.64 13.41 -5.69
C ARG A 272 23.65 11.93 -5.30
N GLU A 273 23.85 11.61 -4.02
CA GLU A 273 23.95 10.22 -3.52
C GLU A 273 22.72 9.37 -3.89
N ALA A 274 21.54 9.98 -3.83
CA ALA A 274 20.28 9.32 -4.17
C ALA A 274 20.14 9.02 -5.66
N GLN A 275 20.72 9.86 -6.51
CA GLN A 275 20.68 9.66 -7.95
C GLN A 275 21.48 8.41 -8.33
N ASP A 276 22.66 8.21 -7.73
CA ASP A 276 23.51 7.05 -7.98
C ASP A 276 22.82 5.75 -7.54
N ILE A 277 22.11 5.74 -6.40
CA ILE A 277 21.36 4.56 -5.93
C ILE A 277 20.22 4.21 -6.90
N VAL A 278 19.48 5.21 -7.38
CA VAL A 278 18.39 5.01 -8.36
C VAL A 278 18.94 4.49 -9.68
N GLU A 279 20.06 5.04 -10.16
CA GLU A 279 20.73 4.57 -11.36
C GLU A 279 21.25 3.13 -11.18
N GLN A 280 21.89 2.81 -10.06
CA GLN A 280 22.34 1.45 -9.74
C GLN A 280 21.18 0.45 -9.63
N LEU A 281 20.03 0.86 -9.08
CA LEU A 281 18.84 0.01 -9.03
C LEU A 281 18.26 -0.23 -10.43
N HIS A 282 18.17 0.81 -11.26
CA HIS A 282 17.78 0.63 -12.66
C HIS A 282 18.75 -0.28 -13.41
N GLU A 283 20.06 -0.11 -13.19
CA GLU A 283 21.08 -0.98 -13.76
C GLU A 283 20.95 -2.42 -13.25
N ARG A 284 20.78 -2.63 -11.95
CA ARG A 284 20.56 -3.95 -11.35
C ARG A 284 19.32 -4.60 -11.93
N LEU A 285 18.19 -3.91 -11.99
CA LEU A 285 16.96 -4.42 -12.60
C LEU A 285 17.14 -4.69 -14.10
N ALA A 286 17.92 -3.87 -14.80
CA ALA A 286 18.25 -4.08 -16.21
C ALA A 286 19.22 -5.27 -16.42
N ARG A 287 20.09 -5.55 -15.44
CA ARG A 287 21.08 -6.64 -15.43
C ARG A 287 20.54 -7.95 -14.87
N HIS A 288 19.53 -7.93 -14.00
CA HIS A 288 19.20 -9.09 -13.17
C HIS A 288 18.67 -10.27 -13.98
N GLU A 289 19.41 -11.36 -13.75
CA GLU A 289 19.21 -12.73 -14.17
C GLU A 289 17.89 -13.28 -13.63
N ARG A 290 17.13 -13.88 -14.55
CA ARG A 290 15.80 -14.43 -14.30
C ARG A 290 15.93 -15.74 -13.53
N ILE A 291 15.23 -15.88 -12.42
CA ILE A 291 15.01 -17.20 -11.80
C ILE A 291 13.59 -17.64 -12.19
N ILE A 292 13.51 -18.63 -13.08
CA ILE A 292 12.26 -19.21 -13.59
C ILE A 292 12.02 -20.53 -12.84
N PHE A 293 10.80 -20.76 -12.36
CA PHE A 293 10.38 -22.06 -11.84
C PHE A 293 9.26 -22.64 -12.70
N GLY A 294 9.44 -23.90 -13.12
CA GLY A 294 8.49 -24.75 -13.81
C GLY A 294 8.85 -26.21 -13.53
N SER A 295 7.90 -27.14 -13.66
CA SER A 295 8.23 -28.58 -13.66
C SER A 295 8.98 -28.95 -14.93
N ASP A 296 9.70 -30.08 -14.92
CA ASP A 296 10.39 -30.62 -16.11
C ASP A 296 9.43 -30.89 -17.29
N ASP A 297 8.11 -30.88 -17.04
CA ASP A 297 7.03 -31.09 -18.01
C ASP A 297 6.29 -29.82 -18.46
N SER A 298 6.68 -28.62 -18.00
CA SER A 298 5.96 -27.37 -18.30
C SER A 298 6.71 -26.46 -19.28
N PRO A 299 6.20 -26.22 -20.51
CA PRO A 299 6.92 -25.47 -21.56
C PRO A 299 6.84 -23.93 -21.44
N THR A 300 6.35 -23.36 -20.33
CA THR A 300 6.07 -21.92 -20.24
C THR A 300 7.13 -21.15 -19.47
N SER A 301 8.07 -20.52 -20.19
CA SER A 301 8.95 -19.48 -19.65
C SER A 301 8.22 -18.13 -19.58
N ILE A 302 8.27 -17.46 -18.43
CA ILE A 302 7.63 -16.16 -18.22
C ILE A 302 8.67 -15.05 -18.38
N GLU A 303 8.40 -14.08 -19.26
CA GLU A 303 9.26 -12.91 -19.45
C GLU A 303 8.55 -11.63 -18.99
N ILE A 304 9.00 -11.06 -17.88
CA ILE A 304 8.58 -9.73 -17.43
C ILE A 304 9.73 -8.78 -17.77
N ALA A 305 9.48 -7.80 -18.63
CA ALA A 305 10.45 -6.75 -18.96
C ALA A 305 10.32 -5.60 -17.96
N ALA A 306 11.44 -5.18 -17.35
CA ALA A 306 11.48 -3.98 -16.52
C ALA A 306 10.91 -2.78 -17.28
N ILE A 307 9.89 -2.13 -16.72
CA ILE A 307 9.28 -0.94 -17.32
C ILE A 307 10.11 0.26 -16.85
N ASP A 308 10.91 0.85 -17.74
CA ASP A 308 11.49 2.16 -17.46
C ASP A 308 10.36 3.22 -17.46
N VAL A 309 9.98 3.68 -16.26
CA VAL A 309 8.88 4.62 -16.01
C VAL A 309 9.38 6.08 -15.97
N THR A 310 10.70 6.33 -15.98
CA THR A 310 11.25 7.65 -15.65
C THR A 310 11.56 8.55 -16.85
N GLN A 311 11.73 7.99 -18.05
CA GLN A 311 11.98 8.79 -19.26
C GLN A 311 10.70 9.12 -20.03
N GLN A 312 10.02 10.22 -19.66
CA GLN A 312 9.13 10.91 -20.59
C GLN A 312 9.49 12.40 -20.67
N PRO A 313 10.00 12.89 -21.82
CA PRO A 313 10.10 14.32 -22.05
C PRO A 313 8.69 14.93 -22.00
N GLY A 314 8.53 15.96 -21.18
CA GLY A 314 7.24 16.62 -20.96
C GLY A 314 6.70 17.22 -22.26
N CYS A 315 5.63 16.64 -22.80
CA CYS A 315 4.95 17.16 -23.99
C CYS A 315 4.04 18.35 -23.65
N ILE A 316 4.58 19.54 -23.34
CA ILE A 316 3.73 20.76 -23.25
C ILE A 316 4.42 21.98 -23.88
N PRO A 317 4.33 22.12 -25.22
CA PRO A 317 4.16 23.45 -25.83
C PRO A 317 2.75 23.67 -26.39
N ARG A 318 1.98 22.61 -26.68
CA ARG A 318 0.74 22.73 -27.48
C ARG A 318 -0.53 23.14 -26.72
N VAL A 319 -0.62 22.91 -25.41
CA VAL A 319 -1.82 23.26 -24.62
C VAL A 319 -1.93 24.76 -24.36
N ARG A 320 -0.79 25.47 -24.28
CA ARG A 320 -0.75 26.94 -24.25
C ARG A 320 -1.20 27.58 -25.58
N GLY A 321 -0.90 26.92 -26.70
CA GLY A 321 -1.38 27.34 -28.02
C GLY A 321 -2.90 27.19 -28.17
N TRP A 322 -3.46 26.07 -27.70
CA TRP A 322 -4.89 25.77 -27.78
C TRP A 322 -5.78 26.77 -27.02
N LEU A 323 -5.36 27.19 -25.83
CA LEU A 323 -6.06 28.20 -25.02
C LEU A 323 -5.98 29.62 -25.62
N ARG A 324 -4.95 29.94 -26.42
CA ARG A 324 -4.89 31.20 -27.21
C ARG A 324 -5.85 31.18 -28.40
N THR A 325 -6.01 30.03 -29.07
CA THR A 325 -6.91 29.89 -30.22
C THR A 325 -8.40 29.93 -29.88
N LYS A 326 -8.81 29.72 -28.62
CA LYS A 326 -10.22 29.79 -28.22
C LYS A 326 -10.76 31.21 -27.99
N LEU A 327 -9.93 32.25 -28.17
CA LEU A 327 -10.30 33.67 -27.98
C LEU A 327 -10.90 34.36 -29.22
N GLY A 328 -11.40 33.61 -30.21
CA GLY A 328 -12.39 34.11 -31.17
C GLY A 328 -11.86 34.86 -32.39
N LEU A 329 -11.41 34.13 -33.41
CA LEU A 329 -11.39 34.59 -34.80
C LEU A 329 -12.02 33.51 -35.71
N PRO A 330 -12.82 33.89 -36.72
CA PRO A 330 -13.68 32.96 -37.44
C PRO A 330 -12.93 32.26 -38.58
N MET A 331 -13.09 30.94 -38.72
CA MET A 331 -12.92 30.28 -40.01
C MET A 331 -13.94 29.15 -40.22
N LYS A 332 -14.47 29.14 -41.45
CA LYS A 332 -15.42 28.21 -42.03
C LYS A 332 -14.77 26.89 -42.44
N SER A 333 -15.64 25.89 -42.63
CA SER A 333 -15.55 24.76 -43.57
C SER A 333 -14.70 23.55 -43.16
N THR A 334 -15.31 22.41 -42.80
CA THR A 334 -15.91 21.29 -43.59
C THR A 334 -14.92 20.14 -43.77
N LEU A 335 -15.27 18.96 -43.26
CA LEU A 335 -14.96 17.66 -43.88
C LEU A 335 -15.85 16.57 -43.28
N GLN A 336 -16.74 16.05 -44.14
CA GLN A 336 -17.55 14.86 -43.92
C GLN A 336 -16.70 13.61 -44.18
N ILE A 337 -16.88 12.55 -43.38
CA ILE A 337 -16.54 11.19 -43.79
C ILE A 337 -17.75 10.28 -43.55
N LYS A 338 -18.15 9.66 -44.66
CA LYS A 338 -19.27 8.75 -44.91
C LYS A 338 -18.98 7.38 -44.25
N ARG A 339 -19.93 6.83 -43.50
CA ARG A 339 -19.95 5.41 -43.07
C ARG A 339 -21.01 4.66 -43.87
N GLN A 340 -20.66 3.49 -44.38
CA GLN A 340 -21.62 2.45 -44.79
C GLN A 340 -21.59 1.29 -43.79
N PRO A 341 -22.74 0.66 -43.51
CA PRO A 341 -22.82 -0.52 -42.66
C PRO A 341 -22.59 -1.81 -43.44
N ILE A 342 -22.03 -2.83 -42.79
CA ILE A 342 -22.10 -4.22 -43.26
C ILE A 342 -22.79 -5.06 -42.17
N GLN A 343 -23.85 -5.72 -42.60
CA GLN A 343 -24.70 -6.69 -41.90
C GLN A 343 -24.09 -8.09 -41.88
N GLY A 344 -24.56 -8.90 -40.92
CA GLY A 344 -24.49 -10.36 -40.88
C GLY A 344 -23.40 -10.88 -39.95
N GLN A 345 -23.59 -11.89 -39.11
CA GLN A 345 -24.67 -12.86 -38.93
C GLN A 345 -24.44 -13.46 -37.52
N MET A 346 -25.50 -13.74 -36.77
CA MET A 346 -25.44 -14.52 -35.52
C MET A 346 -25.47 -16.02 -35.84
N PRO A 347 -24.85 -16.84 -34.97
CA PRO A 347 -25.43 -18.14 -34.66
C PRO A 347 -25.81 -18.25 -33.18
N GLU A 348 -27.07 -18.58 -33.01
CA GLU A 348 -27.67 -19.31 -31.90
C GLU A 348 -27.06 -20.72 -31.81
N ALA A 349 -26.74 -21.21 -30.61
CA ALA A 349 -26.98 -22.61 -30.22
C ALA A 349 -26.59 -22.92 -28.75
N SER A 350 -27.61 -23.44 -28.06
CA SER A 350 -27.60 -24.54 -27.08
C SER A 350 -26.80 -24.42 -25.78
N LEU A 351 -27.55 -24.14 -24.71
CA LEU A 351 -27.32 -24.71 -23.38
C LEU A 351 -27.55 -26.23 -23.42
N ALA A 352 -26.57 -27.01 -22.98
CA ALA A 352 -26.78 -28.34 -22.43
C ALA A 352 -25.70 -28.67 -21.39
N SER A 353 -26.19 -28.94 -20.17
CA SER A 353 -25.78 -29.98 -19.22
C SER A 353 -24.35 -30.54 -19.30
N GLY A 354 -23.57 -30.34 -18.23
CA GLY A 354 -22.24 -30.94 -18.06
C GLY A 354 -21.64 -30.64 -16.69
N THR A 355 -22.33 -31.04 -15.61
CA THR A 355 -21.77 -31.07 -14.24
C THR A 355 -21.68 -32.51 -13.79
N GLN A 356 -20.55 -33.16 -14.09
CA GLN A 356 -19.97 -34.33 -13.41
C GLN A 356 -18.72 -34.70 -14.21
N ASP A 357 -17.53 -34.48 -13.64
CA ASP A 357 -16.23 -35.11 -14.01
C ASP A 357 -15.02 -34.43 -13.35
N TYR A 358 -15.20 -33.49 -12.41
CA TYR A 358 -14.08 -32.76 -11.78
C TYR A 358 -13.46 -33.42 -10.54
N VAL A 359 -13.75 -34.68 -10.21
CA VAL A 359 -13.43 -35.27 -8.89
C VAL A 359 -12.29 -36.30 -8.88
N GLN A 360 -11.69 -36.69 -10.01
CA GLN A 360 -10.70 -37.80 -10.00
C GLN A 360 -9.26 -37.48 -10.44
N ALA A 361 -8.85 -36.21 -10.52
CA ALA A 361 -7.45 -35.83 -10.86
C ALA A 361 -6.68 -35.20 -9.68
N GLN A 362 -6.91 -35.66 -8.44
CA GLN A 362 -6.40 -34.99 -7.23
C GLN A 362 -5.11 -35.57 -6.62
N ASP A 363 -4.60 -36.72 -7.09
CA ASP A 363 -3.61 -37.47 -6.31
C ASP A 363 -2.13 -37.33 -6.69
N ASN A 364 -1.76 -36.51 -7.68
CA ASN A 364 -0.33 -36.29 -8.01
C ASN A 364 -0.04 -34.81 -8.32
N TRP A 365 -0.05 -33.97 -7.29
CA TRP A 365 0.45 -32.60 -7.34
C TRP A 365 1.75 -32.52 -6.54
N ASP A 366 2.82 -33.08 -7.10
CA ASP A 366 4.16 -32.93 -6.52
C ASP A 366 4.63 -31.47 -6.60
N LEU A 367 5.34 -31.10 -5.53
CA LEU A 367 5.84 -29.77 -5.13
C LEU A 367 6.26 -28.82 -6.28
N PRO A 368 6.14 -27.49 -6.09
CA PRO A 368 6.87 -26.55 -6.94
C PRO A 368 8.38 -26.81 -6.80
N THR A 369 8.97 -27.43 -7.81
CA THR A 369 10.39 -27.79 -7.81
C THR A 369 11.22 -26.55 -8.11
N ARG A 370 12.13 -26.21 -7.18
CA ARG A 370 13.15 -25.17 -7.39
C ARG A 370 14.22 -25.72 -8.36
N LEU A 371 14.36 -25.13 -9.55
CA LEU A 371 15.48 -25.42 -10.46
C LEU A 371 16.75 -24.79 -9.90
N ALA A 372 17.59 -25.61 -9.28
CA ALA A 372 18.99 -25.30 -9.00
C ALA A 372 19.86 -26.47 -9.47
N SER A 373 20.34 -26.40 -10.72
CA SER A 373 21.59 -27.04 -11.15
C SER A 373 21.98 -26.54 -12.55
N VAL A 374 23.11 -25.85 -12.61
CA VAL A 374 23.69 -25.16 -13.78
C VAL A 374 24.34 -26.14 -14.79
N ALA A 375 24.25 -27.46 -14.57
CA ALA A 375 25.04 -28.43 -15.33
C ALA A 375 24.24 -29.44 -16.19
N GLY A 376 22.92 -29.30 -16.32
CA GLY A 376 22.09 -30.20 -17.16
C GLY A 376 22.05 -29.80 -18.65
N PRO A 377 21.92 -30.76 -19.59
CA PRO A 377 21.69 -30.47 -21.02
C PRO A 377 20.40 -29.66 -21.26
N THR A 378 19.39 -29.81 -20.40
CA THR A 378 18.15 -29.01 -20.36
C THR A 378 18.40 -27.54 -19.99
N PHE A 379 19.36 -27.26 -19.10
CA PHE A 379 19.76 -25.89 -18.75
C PHE A 379 20.47 -25.20 -19.93
N ARG A 380 21.33 -25.90 -20.67
CA ARG A 380 21.97 -25.34 -21.88
C ARG A 380 20.94 -25.04 -22.97
N GLN A 381 19.92 -25.88 -23.14
CA GLN A 381 18.80 -25.61 -24.04
C GLN A 381 17.95 -24.42 -23.57
N ALA A 382 17.68 -24.29 -22.26
CA ALA A 382 17.01 -23.12 -21.69
C ALA A 382 17.85 -21.83 -21.87
N CYS A 383 19.17 -21.88 -21.66
CA CYS A 383 20.09 -20.77 -21.91
C CYS A 383 20.16 -20.40 -23.41
N ALA A 384 20.17 -21.38 -24.31
CA ALA A 384 20.13 -21.15 -25.75
C ALA A 384 18.78 -20.56 -26.20
N ALA A 385 17.67 -21.01 -25.62
CA ALA A 385 16.34 -20.44 -25.84
C ALA A 385 16.25 -19.00 -25.29
N VAL A 386 16.85 -18.71 -24.14
CA VAL A 386 16.97 -17.35 -23.57
C VAL A 386 17.89 -16.47 -24.44
N ALA A 387 18.97 -17.01 -25.02
CA ALA A 387 19.84 -16.29 -25.94
C ALA A 387 19.16 -15.99 -27.29
N HIS A 388 18.35 -16.91 -27.81
CA HIS A 388 17.48 -16.66 -28.97
C HIS A 388 16.38 -15.64 -28.64
N SER A 389 15.83 -15.68 -27.42
CA SER A 389 14.90 -14.66 -26.92
C SER A 389 15.59 -13.28 -26.82
N ARG A 390 16.88 -13.20 -26.46
CA ARG A 390 17.65 -11.93 -26.41
C ARG A 390 17.69 -11.18 -27.75
N ARG A 391 17.87 -11.87 -28.88
CA ARG A 391 17.83 -11.23 -30.22
C ARG A 391 16.43 -10.75 -30.60
N ASN A 392 15.40 -11.47 -30.18
CA ASN A 392 14.01 -11.03 -30.30
C ASN A 392 13.65 -9.91 -29.29
N LEU A 393 14.35 -9.81 -28.17
CA LEU A 393 14.14 -8.81 -27.13
C LEU A 393 14.60 -7.43 -27.56
N ASP A 394 15.72 -7.28 -28.25
CA ASP A 394 16.11 -5.95 -28.76
C ASP A 394 15.14 -5.47 -29.84
N SER A 395 14.68 -6.38 -30.70
CA SER A 395 13.62 -6.11 -31.68
C SER A 395 12.28 -5.78 -31.01
N ARG A 396 11.89 -6.52 -29.95
CA ARG A 396 10.70 -6.26 -29.13
C ARG A 396 10.85 -5.00 -28.27
N ARG A 397 12.04 -4.64 -27.82
CA ARG A 397 12.35 -3.41 -27.08
C ARG A 397 12.27 -2.22 -28.00
N GLN A 398 12.80 -2.31 -29.22
CA GLN A 398 12.62 -1.29 -30.25
C GLN A 398 11.14 -1.17 -30.63
N ALA A 399 10.46 -2.27 -30.92
CA ALA A 399 9.01 -2.26 -31.21
C ALA A 399 8.18 -1.75 -30.02
N ALA A 400 8.54 -2.08 -28.77
CA ALA A 400 7.89 -1.60 -27.57
C ALA A 400 8.22 -0.12 -27.30
N ALA A 401 9.44 0.34 -27.58
CA ALA A 401 9.82 1.75 -27.49
C ALA A 401 9.08 2.58 -28.55
N GLU A 402 8.94 2.06 -29.78
CA GLU A 402 8.14 2.66 -30.84
C GLU A 402 6.64 2.63 -30.53
N ALA A 403 6.13 1.52 -29.98
CA ALA A 403 4.75 1.42 -29.51
C ALA A 403 4.50 2.37 -28.33
N LYS A 404 5.46 2.52 -27.41
CA LYS A 404 5.41 3.49 -26.30
C LYS A 404 5.39 4.92 -26.83
N LYS A 405 6.15 5.26 -27.89
CA LYS A 405 6.05 6.57 -28.58
C LYS A 405 4.66 6.83 -29.17
N LYS A 406 3.90 5.77 -29.51
CA LYS A 406 2.54 5.87 -30.10
C LYS A 406 1.40 5.80 -29.08
N ARG A 407 1.65 5.36 -27.83
CA ARG A 407 0.61 5.27 -26.79
C ARG A 407 0.26 6.66 -26.26
N LYS A 408 -0.70 7.31 -26.91
CA LYS A 408 -1.36 8.52 -26.38
C LYS A 408 -2.11 8.10 -25.12
N ARG A 409 -1.69 8.66 -23.97
CA ARG A 409 -2.44 8.56 -22.71
C ARG A 409 -3.88 9.02 -22.94
N SER A 410 -4.83 8.43 -22.22
CA SER A 410 -6.20 8.92 -22.30
C SER A 410 -6.22 10.41 -21.86
N PRO A 411 -7.05 11.26 -22.49
CA PRO A 411 -7.14 12.67 -22.10
C PRO A 411 -7.47 12.85 -20.62
N ILE A 412 -8.26 11.94 -20.05
CA ILE A 412 -8.65 11.91 -18.63
C ILE A 412 -7.43 11.62 -17.77
N GLU A 413 -6.65 10.58 -18.10
CA GLU A 413 -5.44 10.24 -17.36
C GLU A 413 -4.41 11.38 -17.45
N ALA A 414 -4.24 11.99 -18.62
CA ALA A 414 -3.34 13.12 -18.80
C ALA A 414 -3.77 14.33 -17.95
N MET A 415 -5.06 14.64 -17.90
CA MET A 415 -5.61 15.70 -17.05
C MET A 415 -5.45 15.37 -15.56
N TYR A 416 -5.80 14.15 -15.15
CA TYR A 416 -5.63 13.66 -13.79
C TYR A 416 -4.17 13.79 -13.37
N ARG A 417 -3.24 13.19 -14.12
CA ARG A 417 -1.81 13.28 -13.88
C ARG A 417 -1.31 14.72 -13.83
N HIS A 418 -1.75 15.59 -14.72
CA HIS A 418 -1.34 16.99 -14.68
C HIS A 418 -1.82 17.71 -13.41
N TRP A 419 -3.04 17.43 -12.97
CA TRP A 419 -3.65 18.06 -11.80
C TRP A 419 -3.11 17.51 -10.47
N TRP A 420 -2.79 16.21 -10.43
CA TRP A 420 -2.30 15.50 -9.24
C TRP A 420 -0.77 15.50 -9.12
N HIS A 421 0.00 15.32 -10.22
CA HIS A 421 1.46 15.20 -10.14
C HIS A 421 2.20 16.49 -9.79
N ARG A 422 1.55 17.65 -9.90
CA ARG A 422 2.17 18.92 -9.44
C ARG A 422 2.15 19.06 -7.92
N LYS A 423 1.47 18.15 -7.23
CA LYS A 423 1.29 18.16 -5.79
C LYS A 423 1.91 16.88 -5.22
N GLY A 424 2.73 17.05 -4.18
CA GLY A 424 3.44 15.98 -3.49
C GLY A 424 2.55 15.20 -2.52
N ASP A 425 3.08 14.11 -2.00
CA ASP A 425 2.35 13.17 -1.15
C ASP A 425 1.91 13.81 0.18
N VAL A 426 2.76 14.68 0.75
CA VAL A 426 2.45 15.46 1.96
C VAL A 426 1.20 16.33 1.75
N PHE A 427 1.08 16.99 0.60
CA PHE A 427 -0.08 17.80 0.27
C PHE A 427 -1.36 16.98 0.22
N HIS A 428 -1.34 15.83 -0.48
CA HIS A 428 -2.54 15.01 -0.65
C HIS A 428 -3.03 14.47 0.69
N LEU A 429 -2.11 14.01 1.55
CA LEU A 429 -2.47 13.50 2.86
C LEU A 429 -3.08 14.61 3.71
N LEU A 430 -2.40 15.75 3.87
CA LEU A 430 -2.90 16.87 4.67
C LEU A 430 -4.19 17.47 4.13
N LEU A 431 -4.40 17.51 2.82
CA LEU A 431 -5.68 17.95 2.24
C LEU A 431 -6.81 16.98 2.60
N THR A 432 -6.57 15.66 2.53
CA THR A 432 -7.58 14.68 2.95
C THR A 432 -7.87 14.77 4.45
N MET A 433 -6.88 15.05 5.28
CA MET A 433 -7.09 15.30 6.71
C MET A 433 -7.91 16.57 6.94
N ALA A 434 -7.58 17.69 6.27
CA ALA A 434 -8.33 18.94 6.36
C ALA A 434 -9.82 18.74 6.03
N LEU A 435 -10.13 17.96 4.98
CA LEU A 435 -11.50 17.63 4.60
C LEU A 435 -12.29 16.85 5.65
N VAL A 436 -11.60 16.12 6.53
CA VAL A 436 -12.21 15.24 7.53
C VAL A 436 -12.12 15.80 8.93
N LEU A 437 -11.20 16.72 9.22
CA LEU A 437 -10.96 17.29 10.55
C LEU A 437 -11.38 18.76 10.70
N ASP A 438 -11.66 19.49 9.62
CA ASP A 438 -12.11 20.90 9.70
C ASP A 438 -13.45 21.05 10.44
N ASP A 439 -13.55 22.06 11.30
CA ASP A 439 -14.75 22.38 12.08
C ASP A 439 -15.11 21.26 13.09
N ARG A 440 -14.10 20.72 13.78
CA ARG A 440 -14.26 19.77 14.90
C ARG A 440 -14.00 20.45 16.24
N THR A 441 -14.64 19.92 17.28
CA THR A 441 -14.34 20.24 18.69
C THR A 441 -13.24 19.31 19.18
N TRP A 442 -12.27 19.85 19.92
CA TRP A 442 -11.14 19.15 20.51
C TRP A 442 -11.08 19.40 22.02
N PRO A 443 -10.36 18.57 22.80
CA PRO A 443 -10.10 18.88 24.20
C PRO A 443 -9.32 20.19 24.36
N ASP A 444 -9.68 21.01 25.36
CA ASP A 444 -8.98 22.27 25.67
C ASP A 444 -7.48 22.04 25.94
N ALA A 445 -7.14 20.91 26.60
CA ALA A 445 -5.76 20.54 26.88
C ALA A 445 -4.89 20.34 25.61
N ASP A 446 -5.51 20.15 24.45
CA ASP A 446 -4.85 19.90 23.17
C ASP A 446 -4.83 21.14 22.25
N GLU A 447 -5.28 22.32 22.72
CA GLU A 447 -5.46 23.52 21.92
C GLU A 447 -4.21 23.93 21.12
N ASP A 448 -3.07 24.07 21.79
CA ASP A 448 -1.80 24.46 21.15
C ASP A 448 -1.37 23.46 20.07
N LEU A 449 -1.61 22.17 20.30
CA LEU A 449 -1.22 21.11 19.39
C LEU A 449 -2.14 21.08 18.16
N VAL A 450 -3.43 21.29 18.34
CA VAL A 450 -4.41 21.41 17.26
C VAL A 450 -4.13 22.66 16.43
N HIS A 451 -3.79 23.79 17.05
CA HIS A 451 -3.37 24.99 16.33
C HIS A 451 -2.09 24.77 15.52
N SER A 452 -1.11 24.08 16.09
CA SER A 452 0.12 23.66 15.38
C SER A 452 -0.20 22.77 14.18
N PHE A 453 -1.13 21.82 14.30
CA PHE A 453 -1.59 21.01 13.17
C PHE A 453 -2.28 21.86 12.10
N CYS A 454 -3.18 22.76 12.50
CA CYS A 454 -3.87 23.67 11.59
C CYS A 454 -2.90 24.57 10.83
N SER A 455 -1.82 25.02 11.48
CA SER A 455 -0.72 25.76 10.84
C SER A 455 -0.02 24.93 9.78
N LEU A 456 0.34 23.67 10.07
CA LEU A 456 0.96 22.75 9.10
C LEU A 456 0.06 22.56 7.87
N VAL A 457 -1.23 22.30 8.10
CA VAL A 457 -2.21 22.16 7.01
C VAL A 457 -2.29 23.44 6.18
N HIS A 458 -2.34 24.62 6.82
CA HIS A 458 -2.38 25.89 6.09
C HIS A 458 -1.11 26.11 5.27
N HIS A 459 0.07 25.86 5.85
CA HIS A 459 1.36 26.02 5.18
C HIS A 459 1.42 25.21 3.88
N VAL A 460 0.98 23.95 3.93
CA VAL A 460 1.04 23.06 2.76
C VAL A 460 -0.10 23.32 1.78
N THR A 461 -1.33 23.42 2.27
CA THR A 461 -2.54 23.35 1.43
C THR A 461 -3.19 24.70 1.14
N GLY A 462 -2.82 25.76 1.86
CA GLY A 462 -3.53 27.05 1.82
C GLY A 462 -4.89 27.07 2.54
N ILE A 463 -5.28 25.95 3.16
CA ILE A 463 -6.55 25.81 3.87
C ILE A 463 -6.40 26.27 5.32
N LYS A 464 -7.21 27.25 5.71
CA LYS A 464 -7.36 27.67 7.12
C LYS A 464 -8.43 26.81 7.76
N MET A 465 -8.01 25.79 8.51
CA MET A 465 -8.92 24.92 9.24
C MET A 465 -9.60 25.68 10.39
N LYS A 466 -10.80 25.25 10.75
CA LYS A 466 -11.50 25.68 11.96
C LYS A 466 -11.41 24.59 13.02
N ALA A 467 -11.23 25.00 14.27
CA ALA A 467 -11.28 24.14 15.45
C ALA A 467 -12.08 24.88 16.53
N SER A 468 -12.81 24.11 17.32
CA SER A 468 -13.43 24.54 18.59
C SER A 468 -12.81 23.73 19.71
N PHE A 469 -12.90 24.22 20.94
CA PHE A 469 -12.36 23.54 22.11
C PHE A 469 -13.44 23.41 23.18
N ALA A 470 -13.40 22.30 23.92
CA ALA A 470 -14.25 22.04 25.07
C ALA A 470 -13.47 21.31 26.17
N GLU A 471 -13.74 21.65 27.42
CA GLU A 471 -13.21 20.97 28.58
C GLU A 471 -13.62 19.49 28.57
N GLU A 472 -12.64 18.60 28.72
CA GLU A 472 -12.89 17.18 28.85
C GLU A 472 -13.47 16.95 30.24
N GLN A 473 -14.73 16.50 30.32
CA GLN A 473 -15.30 16.15 31.62
C GLN A 473 -14.42 15.03 32.21
N PRO A 474 -13.87 15.20 33.43
CA PRO A 474 -13.06 14.17 34.04
C PRO A 474 -13.89 12.91 34.07
N SER A 475 -13.51 11.92 33.25
CA SER A 475 -14.16 10.62 33.26
C SER A 475 -14.05 10.13 34.70
N SER A 476 -15.16 10.15 35.44
CA SER A 476 -15.19 9.76 36.85
C SER A 476 -14.64 8.35 36.94
N GLY A 477 -13.38 8.24 37.32
CA GLY A 477 -12.51 7.13 36.96
C GLY A 477 -13.09 5.79 37.41
N GLY A 478 -13.68 5.05 36.46
CA GLY A 478 -13.97 3.63 36.58
C GLY A 478 -12.70 2.77 36.57
N GLY A 479 -11.61 3.26 37.17
CA GLY A 479 -10.36 2.53 37.41
C GLY A 479 -10.46 1.52 38.56
N GLY A 480 -11.68 1.21 39.01
CA GLY A 480 -11.95 0.11 39.93
C GLY A 480 -11.84 -1.23 39.21
N ALA A 481 -10.62 -1.63 38.85
CA ALA A 481 -10.28 -3.05 38.71
C ALA A 481 -10.27 -3.70 40.11
N GLY A 482 -11.39 -3.59 40.81
CA GLY A 482 -11.62 -4.18 42.11
C GLY A 482 -12.01 -5.63 41.92
N SER A 483 -11.01 -6.52 41.97
CA SER A 483 -11.21 -7.91 42.39
C SER A 483 -11.90 -7.88 43.76
N GLY A 484 -13.21 -8.14 43.80
CA GLY A 484 -13.94 -7.99 45.06
C GLY A 484 -15.38 -8.47 45.02
N SER A 485 -15.56 -9.77 45.23
CA SER A 485 -16.71 -10.40 45.89
C SER A 485 -18.10 -10.11 45.32
N SER A 486 -18.61 -11.08 44.59
CA SER A 486 -20.03 -11.25 44.24
C SER A 486 -20.92 -11.31 45.49
N SER A 487 -21.42 -10.16 45.96
CA SER A 487 -22.61 -10.09 46.79
C SER A 487 -23.76 -9.53 45.96
N ALA A 488 -24.80 -10.36 45.78
CA ALA A 488 -25.93 -10.10 44.92
C ALA A 488 -26.78 -8.91 45.41
N HIS A 489 -26.59 -7.74 44.80
CA HIS A 489 -27.56 -6.65 44.81
C HIS A 489 -28.05 -6.41 43.38
N ASN A 490 -29.16 -7.07 43.03
CA ASN A 490 -29.78 -7.06 41.70
C ASN A 490 -30.61 -5.77 41.41
N GLY A 491 -30.42 -4.68 42.15
CA GLY A 491 -31.27 -3.48 42.08
C GLY A 491 -30.72 -2.29 41.26
N ASP A 492 -29.40 -2.08 41.25
CA ASP A 492 -28.83 -0.77 40.86
C ASP A 492 -28.24 -0.69 39.44
N GLY A 493 -28.18 -1.81 38.72
CA GLY A 493 -27.53 -1.87 37.39
C GLY A 493 -28.23 -1.03 36.31
N ALA A 494 -29.55 -0.86 36.38
CA ALA A 494 -30.32 -0.14 35.36
C ALA A 494 -30.08 1.39 35.39
N GLN A 495 -29.91 1.97 36.58
CA GLN A 495 -29.64 3.40 36.72
C GLN A 495 -28.21 3.75 36.26
N ALA A 496 -27.24 2.89 36.56
CA ALA A 496 -25.86 3.06 36.11
C ALA A 496 -25.76 3.06 34.56
N GLN A 497 -26.42 2.11 33.89
CA GLN A 497 -26.43 2.05 32.43
C GLN A 497 -27.11 3.27 31.78
N GLN A 498 -28.21 3.78 32.36
CA GLN A 498 -28.86 4.99 31.85
C GLN A 498 -27.99 6.25 32.03
N ALA A 499 -27.31 6.37 33.17
CA ALA A 499 -26.39 7.48 33.42
C ALA A 499 -25.21 7.47 32.42
N GLU A 500 -24.63 6.29 32.16
CA GLU A 500 -23.54 6.12 31.19
C GLU A 500 -23.99 6.48 29.76
N GLN A 501 -25.17 6.02 29.33
CA GLN A 501 -25.72 6.37 28.02
C GLN A 501 -26.01 7.88 27.88
N ALA A 502 -26.52 8.52 28.93
CA ALA A 502 -26.77 9.97 28.92
C ALA A 502 -25.45 10.76 28.82
N GLN A 503 -24.40 10.34 29.55
CA GLN A 503 -23.07 10.93 29.46
C GLN A 503 -22.47 10.75 28.06
N GLN A 504 -22.55 9.55 27.48
CA GLN A 504 -22.10 9.29 26.11
C GLN A 504 -22.85 10.15 25.08
N ALA A 505 -24.17 10.31 25.22
CA ALA A 505 -24.95 11.16 24.34
C ALA A 505 -24.54 12.65 24.48
N GLN A 506 -24.28 13.12 25.70
CA GLN A 506 -23.80 14.48 25.93
C GLN A 506 -22.41 14.70 25.31
N GLN A 507 -21.48 13.76 25.47
CA GLN A 507 -20.17 13.82 24.82
C GLN A 507 -20.28 13.82 23.29
N GLN A 508 -21.18 13.01 22.73
CA GLN A 508 -21.45 13.01 21.29
C GLN A 508 -22.03 14.34 20.79
N LEU A 509 -22.77 15.08 21.62
CA LEU A 509 -23.26 16.41 21.26
C LEU A 509 -22.15 17.47 21.30
N VAL A 510 -21.23 17.38 22.26
CA VAL A 510 -20.11 18.32 22.42
C VAL A 510 -19.05 18.12 21.33
N PHE A 511 -18.66 16.87 21.10
CA PHE A 511 -17.61 16.51 20.13
C PHE A 511 -18.16 16.15 18.74
N GLY A 512 -19.47 16.12 18.59
CA GLY A 512 -20.15 15.82 17.32
C GLY A 512 -20.08 16.94 16.28
N ARG A 513 -20.23 16.56 15.01
CA ARG A 513 -20.13 17.50 13.87
C ARG A 513 -21.49 17.97 13.35
N ARG A 514 -21.62 19.27 13.04
CA ARG A 514 -22.79 19.86 12.38
C ARG A 514 -22.85 19.52 10.88
N LYS A 515 -23.84 18.73 10.45
CA LYS A 515 -23.85 18.05 9.13
C LYS A 515 -24.00 18.96 7.90
N TRP A 516 -24.90 19.95 7.90
CA TRP A 516 -25.28 20.65 6.66
C TRP A 516 -24.26 21.70 6.19
N LYS A 517 -23.77 22.56 7.09
CA LYS A 517 -22.73 23.56 6.79
C LYS A 517 -21.42 22.91 6.33
N HIS A 518 -21.18 21.66 6.76
CA HIS A 518 -19.97 20.92 6.43
C HIS A 518 -19.87 20.55 4.95
N TRP A 519 -20.98 20.24 4.27
CA TRP A 519 -20.92 19.86 2.85
C TRP A 519 -20.38 20.99 1.96
N PHE A 520 -20.91 22.20 2.11
CA PHE A 520 -20.45 23.37 1.37
C PHE A 520 -18.99 23.71 1.72
N ARG A 521 -18.65 23.63 3.01
CA ARG A 521 -17.29 23.84 3.50
C ARG A 521 -16.29 22.85 2.90
N ARG A 522 -16.62 21.55 2.83
CA ARG A 522 -15.77 20.54 2.17
C ARG A 522 -15.57 20.84 0.69
N TRP A 523 -16.63 21.24 -0.01
CA TRP A 523 -16.53 21.63 -1.41
C TRP A 523 -15.58 22.82 -1.59
N GLN A 524 -15.72 23.85 -0.74
CA GLN A 524 -14.81 25.01 -0.72
C GLN A 524 -13.36 24.59 -0.44
N ILE A 525 -13.12 23.70 0.53
CA ILE A 525 -11.77 23.20 0.85
C ILE A 525 -11.17 22.47 -0.35
N ARG A 526 -11.94 21.59 -1.02
CA ARG A 526 -11.47 20.92 -2.25
C ARG A 526 -11.11 21.95 -3.31
N LEU A 527 -12.02 22.86 -3.62
CA LEU A 527 -11.79 23.85 -4.68
C LEU A 527 -10.56 24.71 -4.36
N LYS A 528 -10.49 25.28 -3.15
CA LYS A 528 -9.38 26.14 -2.74
C LYS A 528 -8.06 25.40 -2.69
N GLY A 529 -8.01 24.22 -2.05
CA GLY A 529 -6.77 23.46 -1.90
C GLY A 529 -6.20 23.03 -3.25
N HIS A 530 -7.06 22.74 -4.23
CA HIS A 530 -6.59 22.35 -5.55
C HIS A 530 -6.24 23.52 -6.48
N LEU A 531 -6.91 24.67 -6.36
CA LEU A 531 -6.66 25.85 -7.19
C LEU A 531 -5.52 26.73 -6.66
N LEU A 532 -5.41 26.86 -5.33
CA LEU A 532 -4.50 27.80 -4.66
C LEU A 532 -3.73 27.11 -3.52
N PRO A 533 -2.98 26.02 -3.79
CA PRO A 533 -2.10 25.46 -2.78
C PRO A 533 -0.98 26.44 -2.44
N HIS A 534 -0.57 26.50 -1.17
CA HIS A 534 0.58 27.30 -0.75
C HIS A 534 1.91 26.60 -1.05
N ASN A 535 2.13 25.42 -0.46
CA ASN A 535 3.35 24.66 -0.64
C ASN A 535 3.04 23.20 -1.01
N SER A 536 2.38 23.00 -2.16
CA SER A 536 1.98 21.64 -2.57
C SER A 536 3.16 20.74 -2.92
N GLY A 537 4.38 21.28 -3.06
CA GLY A 537 5.58 20.52 -3.38
C GLY A 537 6.41 20.10 -2.17
N LEU A 538 5.98 20.43 -0.95
CA LEU A 538 6.71 20.17 0.29
C LEU A 538 7.11 18.69 0.39
N LEU A 539 8.40 18.45 0.60
CA LEU A 539 8.96 17.11 0.81
C LEU A 539 8.66 16.63 2.24
N ALA A 540 8.71 15.32 2.44
CA ALA A 540 8.38 14.74 3.75
C ALA A 540 9.36 15.21 4.85
N ARG A 541 10.65 15.34 4.53
CA ARG A 541 11.67 15.91 5.44
C ARG A 541 11.33 17.32 5.91
N GLU A 542 10.90 18.17 4.99
CA GLU A 542 10.55 19.55 5.31
C GLU A 542 9.29 19.59 6.19
N ALA A 543 8.31 18.71 5.93
CA ALA A 543 7.13 18.58 6.79
C ALA A 543 7.49 18.12 8.21
N LEU A 544 8.44 17.19 8.36
CA LEU A 544 8.94 16.72 9.66
C LEU A 544 9.61 17.82 10.49
N SER A 545 10.11 18.90 9.87
CA SER A 545 10.68 20.04 10.58
C SER A 545 9.63 20.99 11.18
N HIS A 546 8.35 20.78 10.91
CA HIS A 546 7.29 21.64 11.44
C HIS A 546 7.14 21.45 12.97
N PRO A 547 6.84 22.52 13.75
CA PRO A 547 6.67 22.44 15.21
C PRO A 547 5.71 21.34 15.68
N PHE A 548 4.62 21.12 14.94
CA PHE A 548 3.66 20.03 15.18
C PHE A 548 4.30 18.62 15.29
N LEU A 549 5.36 18.36 14.53
CA LEU A 549 6.07 17.07 14.51
C LEU A 549 7.40 17.11 15.27
N SER A 550 7.72 18.25 15.89
CA SER A 550 8.99 18.42 16.59
C SER A 550 9.00 17.68 17.94
N PRO A 551 10.14 17.12 18.37
CA PRO A 551 10.24 16.40 19.64
C PRO A 551 9.94 17.23 20.89
N GLY A 552 9.99 18.56 20.79
CA GLY A 552 9.78 19.49 21.92
C GLY A 552 8.36 19.47 22.51
N VAL A 553 7.39 18.86 21.83
CA VAL A 553 6.05 18.62 22.39
C VAL A 553 6.10 17.29 23.16
N GLN A 554 5.88 17.34 24.48
CA GLN A 554 6.10 16.33 25.54
C GLN A 554 5.51 14.91 25.35
N VAL A 555 4.97 14.57 24.18
CA VAL A 555 4.50 13.21 23.87
C VAL A 555 5.60 12.46 23.13
N PRO A 556 6.19 11.40 23.72
CA PRO A 556 7.21 10.60 23.04
C PRO A 556 6.60 9.88 21.85
N HIS A 557 7.24 10.03 20.69
CA HIS A 557 6.90 9.26 19.50
C HIS A 557 7.18 7.77 19.71
N ALA A 558 6.47 6.88 19.00
CA ALA A 558 6.85 5.48 19.00
C ALA A 558 8.30 5.36 18.47
N PRO A 559 9.14 4.48 19.05
CA PRO A 559 10.49 4.29 18.56
C PRO A 559 10.42 3.86 17.09
N VAL A 560 11.00 4.67 16.21
CA VAL A 560 11.15 4.30 14.81
C VAL A 560 12.16 3.15 14.76
N PRO A 561 11.93 2.08 13.98
CA PRO A 561 12.78 0.87 13.97
C PRO A 561 14.27 1.13 13.73
N ASN A 562 14.60 2.27 13.10
CA ASN A 562 15.94 2.83 13.16
C ASN A 562 15.89 4.08 14.04
N LYS A 563 16.73 4.12 15.10
CA LYS A 563 17.00 5.37 15.82
C LYS A 563 17.35 6.41 14.77
N LEU A 564 16.48 7.41 14.55
CA LEU A 564 16.72 8.46 13.56
C LEU A 564 18.15 9.01 13.73
N ALA A 565 18.64 9.12 14.96
CA ALA A 565 20.02 9.52 15.29
C ALA A 565 21.13 8.69 14.61
N ALA A 566 20.95 7.38 14.40
CA ALA A 566 21.93 6.55 13.70
C ALA A 566 21.90 6.75 12.18
N ALA A 567 20.76 7.17 11.63
CA ALA A 567 20.62 7.57 10.23
C ALA A 567 20.91 9.07 10.00
N PHE A 568 20.91 9.88 11.06
CA PHE A 568 21.00 11.34 11.06
C PHE A 568 21.84 11.82 12.25
N PRO A 569 23.19 11.66 12.22
CA PRO A 569 24.05 12.10 13.32
C PRO A 569 23.97 13.61 13.59
N ASP A 570 23.54 14.42 12.60
CA ASP A 570 23.41 15.88 12.71
C ASP A 570 22.10 16.37 13.38
N TYR A 571 21.21 15.47 13.80
CA TYR A 571 19.90 15.82 14.40
C TYR A 571 19.89 15.83 15.94
N GLY A 572 21.07 15.73 16.56
CA GLY A 572 21.25 15.79 18.01
C GLY A 572 22.13 16.97 18.43
N ALA A 573 21.66 18.20 18.20
CA ALA A 573 22.16 19.41 18.85
C ALA A 573 21.01 20.40 19.06
#